data_AF-Q60HX7-F1
#
_entry.id   AF-Q60HX7-F1
#
_cell.length_a   1.000
_cell.length_b   1.000
_cell.length_c   1.000
_cell.angle_alpha   90.00
_cell.angle_beta   90.00
_cell.angle_gamma   90.00
#
_symmetry.space_group_name_H-M   'P 1'
#
loop_
_entity.id
_entity.type
_entity.pdbx_description
1 polymer ?
#
loop_
_entity_poly.entity_id
_entity_poly.type
_entity_poly.pdbx_seq_one_letter_code
_entity_poly.pdbx_strand_id
1 'polypeptide(L)'
;THTLRYDVTACFLEGSEQTRLLVLIYVDDELFLRYNGDRRSAKPWACWIKGHGGDETCTREAENLPKEEERLREMMADMINQKGHDK
;
A
#
# COMPACT_ATOMS: atom_id res chain seq x y z
N THR A 1 6.53 21.38 12.06
CA THR A 1 6.90 20.51 10.93
C THR A 1 5.78 19.54 10.73
N HIS A 2 5.30 19.37 9.51
CA HIS A 2 4.30 18.37 9.17
C HIS A 2 4.96 17.16 8.50
N THR A 3 4.44 15.95 8.73
CA THR A 3 5.02 14.69 8.22
C THR A 3 3.99 13.88 7.46
N LEU A 4 4.36 13.39 6.28
CA LEU A 4 3.63 12.37 5.53
C LEU A 4 4.44 11.07 5.57
N ARG A 5 3.85 9.98 6.05
CA ARG A 5 4.52 8.69 6.24
C ARG A 5 3.71 7.56 5.62
N TYR A 6 4.42 6.67 4.92
CA TYR A 6 3.87 5.49 4.30
C TYR A 6 4.50 4.25 4.94
N ASP A 7 3.68 3.45 5.62
CA ASP A 7 4.09 2.16 6.15
C ASP A 7 3.57 1.07 5.21
N VAL A 8 4.48 0.37 4.53
CA VAL A 8 4.19 -0.67 3.55
C VAL A 8 4.61 -2.03 4.10
N THR A 9 3.67 -2.96 4.21
CA THR A 9 3.93 -4.34 4.63
C THR A 9 3.52 -5.29 3.52
N ALA A 10 4.49 -6.07 3.02
CA ALA A 10 4.26 -7.09 2.01
C ALA A 10 4.74 -8.45 2.53
N CYS A 11 3.86 -9.45 2.46
CA CYS A 11 4.12 -10.80 2.97
C CYS A 11 3.91 -11.84 1.88
N PHE A 12 4.99 -12.47 1.44
CA PHE A 12 4.93 -13.68 0.62
C PHE A 12 4.76 -14.89 1.54
N LEU A 13 3.73 -15.71 1.28
CA LEU A 13 3.49 -16.93 2.02
C LEU A 13 3.97 -18.11 1.17
N GLU A 14 4.90 -18.91 1.69
CA GLU A 14 5.42 -20.08 0.99
C GLU A 14 4.28 -21.03 0.59
N GLY A 15 4.19 -21.38 -0.69
CA GLY A 15 3.08 -22.16 -1.25
C GLY A 15 1.83 -21.36 -1.65
N SER A 16 1.82 -20.03 -1.46
CA SER A 16 0.83 -19.13 -2.04
C SER A 16 1.41 -18.43 -3.27
N GLU A 17 0.65 -18.42 -4.37
CA GLU A 17 0.99 -17.63 -5.56
C GLU A 17 0.79 -16.12 -5.35
N GLN A 18 0.24 -15.70 -4.19
CA GLN A 18 -0.21 -14.33 -3.99
C GLN A 18 0.44 -13.66 -2.78
N THR A 19 1.11 -12.54 -3.04
CA THR A 19 1.63 -11.70 -1.97
C THR A 19 0.52 -10.85 -1.36
N ARG A 20 0.41 -10.91 -0.03
CA ARG A 20 -0.48 -10.04 0.75
C ARG A 20 0.16 -8.67 0.94
N LEU A 21 -0.62 -7.62 0.74
CA LEU A 21 -0.15 -6.23 0.85
C LEU A 21 -1.05 -5.42 1.79
N LEU A 22 -0.42 -4.65 2.67
CA LEU A 22 -1.05 -3.62 3.49
C LEU A 22 -0.25 -2.33 3.36
N VAL A 23 -0.94 -1.23 3.05
CA VAL A 23 -0.35 0.11 3.06
C VAL A 23 -1.14 0.99 4.02
N LEU A 24 -0.42 1.65 4.92
CA LEU A 24 -0.97 2.64 5.85
C LEU A 24 -0.32 3.99 5.56
N ILE A 25 -1.14 5.02 5.37
CA ILE A 25 -0.68 6.38 5.10
C ILE A 25 -1.04 7.25 6.31
N TYR A 26 -0.05 7.96 6.83
CA TYR A 26 -0.19 8.83 7.99
C TYR A 26 0.14 10.28 7.63
N VAL A 27 -0.66 11.21 8.15
CA VAL A 27 -0.38 12.66 8.15
C VAL A 27 -0.27 13.09 9.61
N ASP A 28 0.89 13.60 10.02
CA ASP A 28 1.16 14.00 11.41
C ASP A 28 0.80 12.92 12.44
N ASP A 29 1.15 11.67 12.12
CA ASP A 29 0.84 10.46 12.90
C ASP A 29 -0.65 10.06 12.99
N GLU A 30 -1.54 10.79 12.31
CA GLU A 30 -2.94 10.38 12.14
C GLU A 30 -3.11 9.49 10.89
N LEU A 31 -3.79 8.37 11.05
CA LEU A 31 -4.05 7.44 9.94
C LEU A 31 -5.02 8.05 8.93
N PHE A 32 -4.49 8.46 7.79
CA PHE A 32 -5.22 9.07 6.69
C PHE A 32 -5.93 8.01 5.84
N LEU A 33 -5.18 7.02 5.35
CA LEU A 33 -5.67 6.00 4.43
C LEU A 33 -5.14 4.62 4.81
N ARG A 34 -6.00 3.61 4.69
CA ARG A 34 -5.62 2.21 4.80
C ARG A 34 -5.96 1.48 3.51
N TYR A 35 -4.97 0.93 2.83
CA TYR A 35 -5.16 0.10 1.65
C TYR A 35 -4.87 -1.36 1.96
N ASN A 36 -5.84 -2.21 1.66
CA ASN A 36 -5.73 -3.66 1.80
C ASN A 36 -5.69 -4.28 0.40
N GLY A 37 -4.54 -4.83 0.01
CA GLY A 37 -4.30 -5.44 -1.29
C GLY A 37 -5.07 -6.75 -1.49
N ASP A 38 -5.34 -7.51 -0.43
CA ASP A 38 -6.13 -8.75 -0.52
C ASP A 38 -7.55 -8.47 -1.02
N ARG A 39 -8.10 -7.30 -0.68
CA ARG A 39 -9.43 -6.85 -1.12
C ARG A 39 -9.38 -5.79 -2.22
N ARG A 40 -8.18 -5.39 -2.66
CA ARG A 40 -7.92 -4.22 -3.53
C ARG A 40 -8.78 -3.02 -3.16
N SER A 41 -8.88 -2.75 -1.86
CA SER A 41 -9.77 -1.72 -1.34
C SER A 41 -9.00 -0.72 -0.49
N ALA A 42 -9.14 0.55 -0.82
CA ALA A 42 -8.73 1.65 0.03
C ALA A 42 -9.89 2.02 0.96
N LYS A 43 -9.63 2.08 2.26
CA LYS A 43 -10.57 2.61 3.24
C LYS A 43 -10.03 3.93 3.76
N PRO A 44 -10.75 5.04 3.53
CA PRO A 44 -10.43 6.28 4.21
C PRO A 44 -10.67 6.12 5.70
N TRP A 45 -9.66 6.45 6.50
CA TRP A 45 -9.79 6.47 7.96
C TRP A 45 -9.94 7.89 8.45
N ALA A 46 -9.26 8.85 7.83
CA ALA A 46 -9.28 10.25 8.23
C ALA A 46 -9.26 11.21 7.02
N CYS A 47 -10.18 11.09 6.05
CA CYS A 47 -10.30 12.14 5.01
C CYS A 47 -10.81 13.49 5.59
N TRP A 48 -11.01 13.62 6.90
CA TRP A 48 -11.46 14.85 7.57
C TRP A 48 -10.39 15.95 7.69
N ILE A 49 -9.28 15.88 6.94
CA ILE A 49 -8.43 17.07 6.75
C ILE A 49 -9.33 18.14 6.11
N LYS A 50 -9.93 18.99 6.95
CA LYS A 50 -10.95 19.96 6.57
C LYS A 50 -10.36 20.93 5.57
N GLY A 51 -10.79 20.83 4.32
CA GLY A 51 -10.38 21.66 3.19
C GLY A 51 -10.59 20.92 1.86
N HIS A 52 -10.56 21.64 0.74
CA HIS A 52 -10.76 21.04 -0.60
C HIS A 52 -9.73 19.92 -0.96
N GLY A 53 -8.61 19.81 -0.24
CA GLY A 53 -7.55 18.84 -0.57
C GLY A 53 -7.65 17.46 0.09
N GLY A 54 -8.44 17.29 1.17
CA GLY A 54 -8.49 16.04 1.95
C GLY A 54 -9.10 14.88 1.16
N ASP A 55 -10.31 15.09 0.64
CA ASP A 55 -11.04 14.09 -0.17
C ASP A 55 -10.39 13.83 -1.52
N GLU A 56 -9.87 14.87 -2.19
CA GLU A 56 -9.12 14.74 -3.44
C GLU A 56 -7.85 13.92 -3.26
N THR A 57 -7.09 14.17 -2.18
CA THR A 57 -5.89 13.40 -1.87
C THR A 57 -6.24 11.97 -1.51
N CYS A 58 -7.29 11.74 -0.72
CA CYS A 58 -7.80 10.41 -0.38
C CYS A 58 -8.12 9.60 -1.65
N THR A 59 -8.85 10.21 -2.58
CA THR A 59 -9.28 9.60 -3.84
C THR A 59 -8.09 9.28 -4.72
N ARG A 60 -7.19 10.25 -4.92
CA ARG A 60 -5.99 10.08 -5.75
C ARG A 60 -5.07 8.97 -5.24
N GLU A 61 -4.82 8.91 -3.93
CA GLU A 61 -4.01 7.84 -3.34
C GLU A 61 -4.71 6.48 -3.50
N ALA A 62 -6.03 6.42 -3.25
CA ALA A 62 -6.81 5.19 -3.43
C ALA A 62 -6.79 4.65 -4.87
N GLU A 63 -6.77 5.52 -5.89
CA GLU A 63 -6.68 5.14 -7.30
C GLU A 63 -5.27 4.69 -7.74
N ASN A 64 -4.22 5.22 -7.11
CA ASN A 64 -2.84 4.91 -7.46
C ASN A 64 -2.34 3.61 -6.80
N LEU A 65 -2.76 3.33 -5.57
CA LEU A 65 -2.26 2.19 -4.78
C LEU A 65 -2.42 0.81 -5.46
N PRO A 66 -3.49 0.51 -6.23
CA PRO A 66 -3.57 -0.74 -6.99
C PRO A 66 -2.47 -0.92 -8.04
N LYS A 67 -2.02 0.17 -8.70
CA LYS A 67 -0.95 0.10 -9.70
C LYS A 67 0.40 -0.16 -9.04
N GLU A 68 0.64 0.49 -7.90
CA GLU A 68 1.85 0.28 -7.13
C GLU A 68 1.86 -1.09 -6.43
N GLU A 69 0.70 -1.63 -6.03
CA GLU A 69 0.56 -3.02 -5.57
C GLU A 69 1.06 -4.00 -6.63
N GLU A 70 0.61 -3.86 -7.88
CA GLU A 70 0.97 -4.78 -8.96
C GLU A 70 2.48 -4.77 -9.21
N ARG A 71 3.08 -3.57 -9.31
CA ARG A 71 4.54 -3.42 -9.47
C ARG A 71 5.32 -4.04 -8.32
N LEU A 72 4.85 -3.87 -7.09
CA LEU A 72 5.50 -4.43 -5.93
C LEU A 72 5.41 -5.96 -5.93
N ARG A 73 4.25 -6.52 -6.34
CA ARG A 73 4.06 -7.97 -6.49
C ARG A 73 5.00 -8.57 -7.53
N GLU A 74 5.12 -7.94 -8.70
CA GLU A 74 6.07 -8.35 -9.74
C GLU A 74 7.51 -8.35 -9.21
N MET A 75 7.94 -7.25 -8.58
CA MET A 75 9.27 -7.14 -8.00
C MET A 75 9.56 -8.24 -6.95
N MET A 76 8.60 -8.54 -6.08
CA MET A 76 8.78 -9.59 -5.07
C MET A 76 8.85 -10.99 -5.70
N ALA A 77 8.02 -11.27 -6.70
CA ALA A 77 8.08 -12.54 -7.43
C ALA A 77 9.46 -12.73 -8.07
N ASP A 78 10.01 -11.69 -8.70
CA ASP A 78 11.35 -11.70 -9.29
C ASP A 78 12.44 -11.94 -8.24
N MET A 79 12.38 -11.26 -7.09
CA MET A 79 13.34 -11.46 -5.99
C MET A 79 13.31 -12.89 -5.44
N ILE A 80 12.13 -13.51 -5.35
CA ILE A 80 11.97 -14.89 -4.89
C ILE A 80 12.55 -15.86 -5.91
N ASN A 81 12.25 -15.67 -7.20
CA ASN A 81 12.76 -16.49 -8.28
C ASN A 81 14.30 -16.43 -8.36
N GLN A 82 14.89 -15.25 -8.19
CA GLN A 82 16.35 -15.09 -8.14
C GLN A 82 16.97 -15.84 -6.96
N LYS A 83 16.39 -15.74 -5.76
CA LYS A 83 16.88 -16.50 -4.59
C LYS A 83 16.72 -18.01 -4.73
N GLY A 84 15.73 -18.48 -5.49
CA GLY A 84 15.55 -19.90 -5.82
C GLY A 84 16.63 -20.44 -6.76
N HIS A 85 17.28 -19.56 -7.53
CA HIS A 85 18.25 -19.91 -8.56
C HIS A 85 19.72 -19.82 -8.10
N ASP A 86 19.97 -19.32 -6.89
CA ASP A 86 21.27 -19.30 -6.20
C ASP A 86 21.60 -20.62 -5.47
N LYS A 87 20.94 -21.74 -5.83
CA LYS A 87 21.15 -23.07 -5.25
C LYS A 87 21.77 -24.05 -6.23
#